data_AF-A0A381Y2D8-F1
#
_entry.id   AF-A0A381Y2D8-F1
#
_cell.length_a   1.000
_cell.length_b   1.000
_cell.length_c   1.000
_cell.angle_alpha   90.00
_cell.angle_beta   90.00
_cell.angle_gamma   90.00
#
_symmetry.space_group_name_H-M   'P 1'
#
loop_
_entity.id
_entity.type
_entity.pdbx_description
1 polymer ?
#
loop_
_entity_poly.entity_id
_entity_poly.type
_entity_poly.pdbx_seq_one_letter_code
_entity_poly.pdbx_strand_id
1 'polypeptide(L)'
;MEGEQEQIEELRDNQKEVLSRRISFWLSFILAVGISFWYYALNPPDSTEMRKMRLFFKENIMDVAKFIRLPDDELQGFAALKSHPFYQTYLKSSEVEKEKIRALIHISRDYSPNQYWFNIVFLWTIAFATLWFLGLILEAIIILVRREDTARRERIKKQSR
;
A
#
# COMPACT_ATOMS: atom_id res chain seq x y z
N MET A 1 -3.87 -14.66 53.04
CA MET A 1 -4.24 -15.66 52.01
C MET A 1 -5.09 -15.07 50.90
N GLU A 2 -6.13 -14.24 51.18
CA GLU A 2 -6.90 -13.56 50.11
C GLU A 2 -6.08 -12.52 49.32
N GLY A 3 -5.29 -11.66 49.99
CA GLY A 3 -4.47 -10.64 49.31
C GLY A 3 -3.32 -11.17 48.44
N GLU A 4 -2.82 -12.38 48.72
CA GLU A 4 -1.82 -13.04 47.85
C GLU A 4 -2.48 -13.64 46.60
N GLN A 5 -3.72 -14.12 46.72
CA GLN A 5 -4.48 -14.65 45.58
C GLN A 5 -4.91 -13.54 44.62
N GLU A 6 -5.31 -12.38 45.14
CA GLU A 6 -5.63 -11.19 44.33
C GLU A 6 -4.39 -10.69 43.55
N GLN A 7 -3.22 -10.62 44.19
CA GLN A 7 -1.97 -10.22 43.51
C GLN A 7 -1.53 -11.21 42.41
N ILE A 8 -1.68 -12.51 42.65
CA ILE A 8 -1.36 -13.54 41.65
C ILE A 8 -2.32 -13.48 40.45
N GLU A 9 -3.59 -13.18 40.70
CA GLU A 9 -4.60 -13.05 39.65
C GLU A 9 -4.38 -11.80 38.78
N GLU A 10 -4.03 -10.67 39.40
CA GLU A 10 -3.68 -9.41 38.72
C GLU A 10 -2.40 -9.53 37.88
N LEU A 11 -1.37 -10.21 38.39
CA LEU A 11 -0.13 -10.51 37.64
C LEU A 11 -0.41 -11.40 36.42
N ARG A 12 -1.29 -12.40 36.56
CA ARG A 12 -1.66 -13.32 35.48
C ARG A 12 -2.46 -12.62 34.38
N ASP A 13 -3.33 -11.69 34.74
CA ASP A 13 -4.11 -10.92 33.75
C ASP A 13 -3.21 -9.95 32.98
N ASN A 14 -2.29 -9.26 33.66
CA ASN A 14 -1.26 -8.44 33.03
C ASN A 14 -0.40 -9.22 32.02
N GLN A 15 0.01 -10.45 32.37
CA GLN A 15 0.77 -11.30 31.45
C GLN A 15 -0.06 -11.71 30.22
N LYS A 16 -1.36 -11.96 30.38
CA LYS A 16 -2.26 -12.28 29.27
C LYS A 16 -2.44 -11.10 28.33
N GLU A 17 -2.64 -9.90 28.86
CA GLU A 17 -2.77 -8.67 28.07
C GLU A 17 -1.49 -8.35 27.27
N VAL A 18 -0.32 -8.51 27.89
CA VAL A 18 0.95 -8.33 27.17
C VAL A 18 1.11 -9.35 26.04
N LEU A 19 0.65 -10.59 26.25
CA LEU A 19 0.70 -11.65 25.25
C LEU A 19 -0.30 -11.40 24.10
N SER A 20 -1.53 -11.00 24.39
CA SER A 20 -2.54 -10.68 23.36
C SER A 20 -2.13 -9.48 22.53
N ARG A 21 -1.57 -8.43 23.14
CA ARG A 21 -1.05 -7.28 22.40
C ARG A 21 0.07 -7.66 21.43
N ARG A 22 0.96 -8.58 21.85
CA ARG A 22 2.02 -9.13 20.99
C ARG A 22 1.44 -9.96 19.84
N ILE A 23 0.44 -10.80 20.11
CA ILE A 23 -0.24 -11.60 19.09
C ILE A 23 -0.95 -10.69 18.08
N SER A 24 -1.68 -9.67 18.56
CA SER A 24 -2.34 -8.67 17.71
C SER A 24 -1.33 -8.00 16.79
N PHE A 25 -0.21 -7.52 17.33
CA PHE A 25 0.86 -6.92 16.54
C PHE A 25 1.38 -7.88 15.44
N TRP A 26 1.77 -9.11 15.82
CA TRP A 26 2.37 -10.06 14.87
C TRP A 26 1.38 -10.53 13.80
N LEU A 27 0.11 -10.75 14.17
CA LEU A 27 -0.93 -11.12 13.23
C LEU A 27 -1.17 -9.99 12.22
N SER A 28 -1.32 -8.75 12.69
CA SER A 28 -1.49 -7.58 11.82
C SER A 28 -0.28 -7.37 10.91
N PHE A 29 0.94 -7.61 11.41
CA PHE A 29 2.16 -7.53 10.61
C PHE A 29 2.14 -8.55 9.45
N ILE A 30 1.89 -9.82 9.74
CA ILE A 30 1.86 -10.90 8.73
C ILE A 30 0.76 -10.62 7.70
N LEU A 31 -0.43 -10.22 8.14
CA LEU A 31 -1.53 -9.90 7.24
C LEU A 31 -1.21 -8.69 6.34
N ALA A 32 -0.59 -7.64 6.88
CA ALA A 32 -0.18 -6.48 6.09
C ALA A 32 0.89 -6.83 5.04
N VAL A 33 1.85 -7.70 5.39
CA VAL A 33 2.81 -8.25 4.43
C VAL A 33 2.08 -9.04 3.34
N GLY A 34 1.12 -9.90 3.71
CA GLY A 34 0.31 -10.66 2.76
C GLY A 34 -0.48 -9.78 1.79
N ILE A 35 -1.13 -8.72 2.29
CA ILE A 35 -1.86 -7.73 1.47
C ILE A 35 -0.91 -7.03 0.50
N SER A 36 0.27 -6.63 0.98
CA SER A 36 1.25 -5.92 0.15
C SER A 36 1.84 -6.82 -0.93
N PHE A 37 2.11 -8.09 -0.59
CA PHE A 37 2.55 -9.10 -1.54
C PHE A 37 1.48 -9.41 -2.59
N TRP A 38 0.22 -9.53 -2.17
CA TRP A 38 -0.91 -9.71 -3.07
C TRP A 38 -1.04 -8.55 -4.06
N TYR A 39 -0.92 -7.31 -3.58
CA TYR A 39 -0.92 -6.13 -4.43
C TYR A 39 0.25 -6.12 -5.42
N TYR A 40 1.45 -6.47 -4.95
CA TYR A 40 2.64 -6.60 -5.80
C TYR A 40 2.45 -7.62 -6.92
N ALA A 41 1.84 -8.77 -6.62
CA ALA A 41 1.58 -9.81 -7.61
C ALA A 41 0.58 -9.37 -8.69
N LEU A 42 -0.47 -8.61 -8.31
CA LEU A 42 -1.47 -8.09 -9.25
C LEU A 42 -1.00 -6.86 -10.04
N ASN A 43 -0.10 -6.07 -9.46
CA ASN A 43 0.40 -4.83 -10.05
C ASN A 43 1.92 -4.85 -10.04
N PRO A 44 2.59 -5.63 -10.90
CA PRO A 44 4.04 -5.70 -10.91
C PRO A 44 4.66 -4.35 -11.28
N PRO A 45 5.87 -4.05 -10.79
CA PRO A 45 6.58 -2.83 -11.16
C PRO A 45 6.88 -2.78 -12.66
N ASP A 46 6.93 -1.56 -13.21
CA ASP A 46 7.34 -1.34 -14.60
C ASP A 46 8.69 -2.01 -14.90
N SER A 47 8.79 -2.65 -16.07
CA SER A 47 10.04 -3.21 -16.61
C SER A 47 11.10 -2.12 -16.80
N THR A 48 12.38 -2.51 -16.85
CA THR A 48 13.49 -1.57 -17.02
C THR A 48 13.37 -0.72 -18.28
N GLU A 49 12.89 -1.30 -19.38
CA GLU A 49 12.64 -0.61 -20.65
C GLU A 49 11.50 0.40 -20.52
N MET A 50 10.38 0.01 -19.92
CA MET A 50 9.25 0.91 -19.66
C MET A 50 9.68 2.09 -18.78
N ARG A 51 10.46 1.85 -17.73
CA ARG A 51 10.99 2.92 -16.87
C ARG A 51 11.83 3.91 -17.65
N LYS A 52 12.75 3.43 -18.51
CA LYS A 52 13.58 4.29 -19.37
C LYS A 52 12.73 5.11 -20.34
N MET A 53 11.70 4.50 -20.93
CA MET A 53 10.79 5.19 -21.85
C MET A 53 9.98 6.29 -21.14
N ARG A 54 9.43 6.01 -19.95
CA ARG A 54 8.71 7.00 -19.14
C ARG A 54 9.61 8.14 -18.67
N LEU A 55 10.85 7.84 -18.27
CA LEU A 55 11.85 8.85 -17.94
C LEU A 55 12.18 9.73 -19.14
N PHE A 56 12.42 9.14 -20.31
CA PHE A 56 12.64 9.88 -21.55
C PHE A 56 11.48 10.83 -21.86
N PHE A 57 10.23 10.36 -21.71
CA PHE A 57 9.04 11.21 -21.91
C PHE A 57 8.96 12.36 -20.92
N LYS A 58 9.27 12.09 -19.65
CA LYS A 58 9.29 13.13 -18.62
C LYS A 58 10.35 14.20 -18.91
N GLU A 59 11.57 13.78 -19.21
CA GLU A 59 12.71 14.67 -19.45
C GLU A 59 12.54 15.48 -20.74
N ASN A 60 11.91 14.91 -21.77
CA ASN A 60 11.74 15.52 -23.09
C ASN A 60 10.29 15.90 -23.38
N ILE A 61 9.48 16.16 -22.34
CA ILE A 61 8.03 16.32 -22.48
C ILE A 61 7.63 17.41 -23.48
N MET A 62 8.41 18.49 -23.58
CA MET A 62 8.14 19.59 -24.52
C MET A 62 8.30 19.14 -25.98
N ASP A 63 9.40 18.44 -26.29
CA ASP A 63 9.68 17.94 -27.64
C ASP A 63 8.71 16.82 -28.03
N VAL A 64 8.44 15.90 -27.10
CA VAL A 64 7.52 14.79 -27.32
C VAL A 64 6.09 15.29 -27.48
N ALA A 65 5.63 16.24 -26.64
CA ALA A 65 4.30 16.83 -26.76
C ALA A 65 4.13 17.67 -28.03
N LYS A 66 5.19 18.35 -28.49
CA LYS A 66 5.20 19.03 -29.78
C LYS A 66 5.07 18.02 -30.91
N PHE A 67 5.89 16.98 -30.91
CA PHE A 67 5.91 15.93 -31.93
C PHE A 67 4.55 15.25 -32.11
N ILE A 68 3.89 14.81 -31.04
CA ILE A 68 2.59 14.10 -31.13
C ILE A 68 1.43 14.99 -31.63
N ARG A 69 1.63 16.32 -31.69
CA ARG A 69 0.65 17.30 -32.18
C ARG A 69 0.93 17.74 -33.62
N LEU A 70 2.07 17.38 -34.19
CA LEU A 70 2.41 17.71 -35.56
C LEU A 70 1.53 16.94 -36.54
N PRO A 71 1.20 17.54 -37.70
CA PRO A 71 0.58 16.81 -38.80
C PRO A 71 1.54 15.77 -39.42
N ASP A 72 0.98 14.77 -40.11
CA ASP A 72 1.72 13.59 -40.60
C ASP A 72 2.86 13.92 -41.58
N ASP A 73 2.73 15.02 -42.33
CA ASP A 73 3.74 15.54 -43.25
C ASP A 73 4.96 16.12 -42.51
N GLU A 74 4.75 16.81 -41.40
CA GLU A 74 5.83 17.40 -40.58
C GLU A 74 6.49 16.37 -39.64
N LEU A 75 5.78 15.30 -39.29
CA LEU A 75 6.26 14.24 -38.39
C LEU A 75 7.54 13.56 -38.91
N GLN A 76 7.66 13.33 -40.22
CA GLN A 76 8.86 12.71 -40.82
C GLN A 76 10.10 13.60 -40.68
N GLY A 77 9.94 14.91 -40.93
CA GLY A 77 11.03 15.89 -40.80
C GLY A 77 11.50 16.02 -39.35
N PHE A 78 10.56 16.02 -38.40
CA PHE A 78 10.90 16.09 -36.97
C PHE A 78 11.64 14.83 -36.49
N ALA A 79 11.19 13.65 -36.93
CA ALA A 79 11.84 12.38 -36.58
C ALA A 79 13.26 12.28 -37.15
N ALA A 80 13.48 12.77 -38.37
CA ALA A 80 14.81 12.83 -38.99
C ALA A 80 15.74 13.79 -38.24
N LEU A 81 15.22 14.95 -37.79
CA LEU A 81 16.00 15.96 -37.07
C LEU A 81 16.48 15.46 -35.69
N LYS A 82 15.60 14.83 -34.91
CA LYS A 82 15.92 14.41 -33.53
C LYS A 82 16.66 13.07 -33.45
N SER A 83 16.64 12.25 -34.50
CA SER A 83 17.38 10.97 -34.62
C SER A 83 17.25 9.99 -33.44
N HIS A 84 16.21 10.11 -32.61
CA HIS A 84 15.97 9.20 -31.48
C HIS A 84 15.06 8.03 -31.92
N PRO A 85 15.35 6.77 -31.52
CA PRO A 85 14.57 5.60 -31.95
C PRO A 85 13.07 5.73 -31.73
N PHE A 86 12.66 6.36 -30.62
CA PHE A 86 11.25 6.64 -30.30
C PHE A 86 10.47 7.29 -31.46
N TYR A 87 11.01 8.37 -32.06
CA TYR A 87 10.28 9.14 -33.07
C TYR A 87 10.11 8.31 -34.36
N GLN A 88 11.10 7.51 -34.72
CA GLN A 88 11.02 6.61 -35.87
C GLN A 88 10.07 5.44 -35.62
N THR A 89 10.06 4.88 -34.41
CA THR A 89 9.13 3.80 -34.04
C THR A 89 7.69 4.31 -34.03
N TYR A 90 7.44 5.51 -33.47
CA TYR A 90 6.09 6.10 -33.45
C TYR A 90 5.51 6.32 -34.85
N LEU A 91 6.33 6.72 -35.82
CA LEU A 91 5.92 6.86 -37.22
C LEU A 91 5.49 5.53 -37.86
N LYS A 92 6.15 4.43 -37.48
CA LYS A 92 5.90 3.08 -38.02
C LYS A 92 4.77 2.35 -37.27
N SER A 93 4.38 2.84 -36.10
CA SER A 93 3.32 2.27 -35.29
C SER A 93 1.93 2.45 -35.91
N SER A 94 1.06 1.48 -35.66
CA SER A 94 -0.36 1.59 -36.03
C SER A 94 -1.07 2.67 -35.21
N GLU A 95 -2.23 3.15 -35.67
CA GLU A 95 -3.02 4.15 -34.92
C GLU A 95 -3.39 3.68 -33.50
N VAL A 96 -3.70 2.39 -33.35
CA VAL A 96 -3.98 1.77 -32.03
C VAL A 96 -2.75 1.84 -31.11
N GLU A 97 -1.55 1.61 -31.66
CA GLU A 97 -0.31 1.73 -30.89
C GLU A 97 0.02 3.19 -30.56
N LYS A 98 -0.17 4.11 -31.52
CA LYS A 98 0.03 5.54 -31.29
C LYS A 98 -0.88 6.06 -30.18
N GLU A 99 -2.12 5.60 -30.11
CA GLU A 99 -3.05 5.94 -29.02
C GLU A 99 -2.53 5.46 -27.66
N LYS A 100 -2.06 4.20 -27.58
CA LYS A 100 -1.42 3.66 -26.36
C LYS A 100 -0.19 4.46 -25.95
N ILE A 101 0.67 4.82 -26.91
CA ILE A 101 1.85 5.64 -26.68
C ILE A 101 1.46 7.04 -26.19
N ARG A 102 0.43 7.66 -26.77
CA ARG A 102 -0.09 8.96 -26.34
C ARG A 102 -0.61 8.92 -24.91
N ALA A 103 -1.35 7.87 -24.54
CA ALA A 103 -1.78 7.65 -23.18
C ALA A 103 -0.57 7.47 -22.23
N LEU A 104 0.43 6.69 -22.64
CA LEU A 104 1.65 6.49 -21.86
C LEU A 104 2.44 7.79 -21.65
N ILE A 105 2.57 8.64 -22.68
CA ILE A 105 3.20 9.96 -22.58
C ILE A 105 2.47 10.82 -21.56
N HIS A 106 1.14 10.84 -21.62
CA HIS A 106 0.34 11.61 -20.67
C HIS A 106 0.59 11.15 -19.23
N ILE A 107 0.55 9.84 -18.96
CA ILE A 107 0.78 9.29 -17.61
C ILE A 107 2.23 9.52 -17.16
N SER A 108 3.18 9.59 -18.09
CA SER A 108 4.61 9.72 -17.77
C SER A 108 5.03 11.12 -17.35
N ARG A 109 4.20 12.15 -17.58
CA ARG A 109 4.51 13.54 -17.24
C ARG A 109 4.90 13.72 -15.78
N ASP A 110 4.17 13.08 -14.88
CA ASP A 110 4.38 13.17 -13.42
C ASP A 110 5.09 11.92 -12.87
N TYR A 111 5.74 11.14 -13.74
CA TYR A 111 6.34 9.87 -13.35
C TYR A 111 7.48 10.04 -12.34
N SER A 112 7.49 9.22 -11.29
CA SER A 112 8.61 9.06 -10.37
C SER A 112 8.96 7.59 -10.21
N PRO A 113 10.21 7.17 -10.50
CA PRO A 113 10.62 5.76 -10.42
C PRO A 113 10.37 5.11 -9.05
N ASN A 114 10.44 5.91 -7.98
CA ASN A 114 10.30 5.43 -6.61
C ASN A 114 8.84 5.43 -6.14
N GLN A 115 7.91 6.02 -6.89
CA GLN A 115 6.50 6.14 -6.50
C GLN A 115 5.85 4.77 -6.30
N TYR A 116 6.20 3.78 -7.12
CA TYR A 116 5.69 2.42 -6.95
C TYR A 116 6.06 1.85 -5.58
N TRP A 117 7.35 1.89 -5.22
CA TRP A 117 7.83 1.38 -3.94
C TRP A 117 7.29 2.17 -2.75
N PHE A 118 7.18 3.49 -2.91
CA PHE A 118 6.53 4.35 -1.93
C PHE A 118 5.08 3.91 -1.69
N ASN A 119 4.31 3.65 -2.75
CA ASN A 119 2.94 3.18 -2.64
C ASN A 119 2.85 1.81 -1.94
N ILE A 120 3.78 0.88 -2.20
CA ILE A 120 3.83 -0.42 -1.52
C ILE A 120 4.06 -0.25 -0.02
N VAL A 121 5.03 0.58 0.37
CA VAL A 121 5.33 0.83 1.79
C VAL A 121 4.15 1.53 2.49
N PHE A 122 3.51 2.48 1.81
CA PHE A 122 2.32 3.16 2.33
C PHE A 122 1.14 2.21 2.47
N LEU A 123 0.88 1.36 1.48
CA LEU A 123 -0.15 0.32 1.55
C LEU A 123 0.10 -0.60 2.75
N TRP A 124 1.33 -1.08 2.90
CA TRP A 124 1.73 -1.89 4.04
C TRP A 124 1.47 -1.17 5.37
N THR A 125 1.88 0.09 5.47
CA THR A 125 1.76 0.90 6.69
C THR A 125 0.29 1.12 7.07
N ILE A 126 -0.55 1.47 6.09
CA ILE A 126 -1.98 1.70 6.29
C ILE A 126 -2.67 0.39 6.68
N ALA A 127 -2.40 -0.71 5.97
CA ALA A 127 -2.98 -2.01 6.27
C ALA A 127 -2.57 -2.50 7.66
N PHE A 128 -1.29 -2.39 7.99
CA PHE A 128 -0.75 -2.75 9.30
C PHE A 128 -1.41 -1.94 10.42
N ALA A 129 -1.37 -0.60 10.32
CA ALA A 129 -1.93 0.27 11.35
C ALA A 129 -3.42 0.02 11.55
N THR A 130 -4.18 -0.14 10.46
CA THR A 130 -5.62 -0.42 10.51
C THR A 130 -5.91 -1.74 11.20
N LEU A 131 -5.25 -2.83 10.78
CA LEU A 131 -5.47 -4.16 11.37
C LEU A 131 -5.03 -4.22 12.82
N TRP A 132 -3.91 -3.57 13.16
CA TRP A 132 -3.42 -3.55 14.52
C TRP A 132 -4.35 -2.76 15.44
N PHE A 133 -4.80 -1.59 15.00
CA PHE A 133 -5.74 -0.78 15.77
C PHE A 133 -7.07 -1.50 16.00
N LEU A 134 -7.60 -2.20 15.00
CA LEU A 134 -8.78 -3.06 15.14
C LEU A 134 -8.56 -4.17 16.18
N GLY A 135 -7.37 -4.78 16.18
CA GLY A 135 -7.00 -5.79 17.19
C GLY A 135 -7.00 -5.22 18.62
N LEU A 136 -6.44 -4.02 18.81
CA LEU A 136 -6.44 -3.34 20.11
C LEU A 136 -7.85 -2.97 20.59
N ILE A 137 -8.72 -2.49 19.69
CA ILE A 137 -10.12 -2.21 20.01
C ILE A 137 -10.84 -3.47 20.48
N LEU A 138 -10.67 -4.58 19.74
CA LEU A 138 -11.29 -5.86 20.09
C LEU A 138 -10.82 -6.35 21.46
N GLU A 139 -9.52 -6.23 21.75
CA GLU A 139 -8.93 -6.56 23.04
C GLU A 139 -9.54 -5.71 24.17
N ALA A 140 -9.66 -4.39 23.97
CA ALA A 140 -10.28 -3.49 24.94
C ALA A 140 -11.76 -3.84 25.22
N ILE A 141 -12.52 -4.18 24.18
CA ILE A 141 -13.92 -4.64 24.33
C ILE A 141 -13.98 -5.93 25.16
N ILE A 142 -13.10 -6.89 24.90
CA ILE A 142 -13.05 -8.16 25.65
C ILE A 142 -12.74 -7.91 27.14
N ILE A 143 -11.79 -7.02 27.44
CA ILE A 143 -11.43 -6.66 28.81
C ILE A 143 -12.61 -6.00 29.53
N LEU A 144 -13.30 -5.06 28.87
CA LEU A 144 -14.48 -4.39 29.43
C LEU A 144 -15.59 -5.40 29.77
N VAL A 145 -15.91 -6.30 28.84
CA VAL A 145 -16.92 -7.34 29.05
C VAL A 145 -16.54 -8.26 30.21
N ARG A 146 -15.27 -8.72 30.28
CA ARG A 146 -14.81 -9.56 31.39
C ARG A 146 -14.93 -8.85 32.74
N ARG A 147 -14.57 -7.58 32.81
CA ARG A 147 -14.66 -6.78 34.03
C ARG A 147 -16.11 -6.59 34.49
N GLU A 148 -17.04 -6.42 33.56
CA GLU A 148 -18.47 -6.35 33.87
C GLU A 148 -19.00 -7.69 34.41
N ASP A 149 -18.60 -8.80 33.78
CA ASP A 149 -18.98 -10.15 34.20
C ASP A 149 -18.44 -10.52 35.60
N THR A 150 -17.19 -10.17 35.92
CA THR A 150 -16.63 -10.38 37.26
C THR A 150 -17.35 -9.54 38.31
N ALA A 151 -17.59 -8.26 38.03
CA ALA A 151 -18.35 -7.38 38.92
C ALA A 151 -19.80 -7.84 39.13
N ARG A 152 -20.42 -8.48 38.14
CA ARG A 152 -21.74 -9.10 38.28
C ARG A 152 -21.68 -10.34 39.18
N ARG A 153 -20.69 -11.22 38.99
CA ARG A 153 -20.51 -12.43 39.82
C ARG A 153 -20.23 -12.09 41.29
N GLU A 154 -19.45 -11.06 41.57
CA GLU A 154 -19.18 -10.61 42.93
C GLU A 154 -20.43 -10.07 43.63
N ARG A 155 -21.27 -9.28 42.92
CA ARG A 155 -22.54 -8.80 43.46
C ARG A 155 -23.47 -9.95 43.84
N ILE A 156 -23.56 -10.98 43.00
CA ILE A 156 -24.37 -12.18 43.29
C ILE A 156 -23.83 -12.90 44.53
N LYS A 157 -22.51 -13.11 44.63
CA LYS A 157 -21.88 -13.74 45.81
C LYS A 157 -22.11 -12.96 47.11
N LYS A 158 -22.09 -11.63 47.05
CA LYS A 158 -22.36 -10.76 48.22
C LYS A 158 -23.83 -10.78 48.64
N GLN A 159 -24.77 -10.99 47.72
CA GLN A 159 -26.20 -11.12 48.02
C GLN A 159 -26.60 -12.51 48.53
N SER A 160 -25.79 -13.54 48.26
CA SER A 160 -26.03 -14.91 48.72
C SER A 160 -25.37 -15.26 50.08
N ARG A 161 -24.74 -14.29 50.74
CA ARG A 161 -24.15 -14.39 52.09
C ARG A 161 -24.98 -13.58 53.06
#